data_AF-A0A0L0WAI7-F1
#
_entry.id   AF-A0A0L0WAI7-F1
#
_cell.length_a   1.000
_cell.length_b   1.000
_cell.length_c   1.000
_cell.angle_alpha   90.00
_cell.angle_beta   90.00
_cell.angle_gamma   90.00
#
_symmetry.space_group_name_H-M   'P 1'
#
loop_
_entity.id
_entity.type
_entity.pdbx_description
1 polymer ?
#
loop_
_entity_poly.entity_id
_entity_poly.type
_entity_poly.pdbx_seq_one_letter_code
_entity_poly.pdbx_strand_id
1 'polypeptide(L)'
;MNSKFLEIHREEIEKVIDYQSFEYIIDTIQKGYKEFKAIKPMLDGKGDIKTHQGAVGHMRSKKIDDSFVKNMDEGAKIGFNTDTFKAGSTTLPRLTKKNVTLTTKYCKSTREIISDPSGYMKDFVVKNKALDSQLSLFDFTDNCEKTLKECEENIEYYGIITYYFNEESSLENVNIIFFDKQIKSILLELEAPKDLLENQGIEINEDAENNDNKDTLKDYMKVVKESKEKIK
;
A
#
# COMPACT_ATOMS: atom_id res chain seq x y z
N MET A 1 -5.15 -22.73 25.69
CA MET A 1 -6.32 -22.76 24.77
C MET A 1 -6.25 -21.59 23.75
N ASN A 2 -5.06 -21.18 23.25
CA ASN A 2 -4.86 -19.89 22.55
C ASN A 2 -4.24 -19.95 21.13
N SER A 3 -3.83 -21.11 20.60
CA SER A 3 -3.36 -21.19 19.20
C SER A 3 -4.52 -21.14 18.21
N LYS A 4 -5.66 -21.75 18.56
CA LYS A 4 -6.85 -21.85 17.71
C LYS A 4 -7.49 -20.51 17.35
N PHE A 5 -7.43 -19.51 18.24
CA PHE A 5 -8.07 -18.21 17.99
C PHE A 5 -7.26 -17.35 17.00
N LEU A 6 -5.93 -17.40 17.09
CA LEU A 6 -5.02 -16.78 16.11
C LEU A 6 -5.05 -17.48 14.75
N GLU A 7 -5.21 -18.80 14.74
CA GLU A 7 -5.42 -19.59 13.52
C GLU A 7 -6.69 -19.16 12.77
N ILE A 8 -7.80 -18.90 13.47
CA ILE A 8 -9.07 -18.49 12.85
C ILE A 8 -8.94 -17.17 12.08
N HIS A 9 -8.36 -16.13 12.68
CA HIS A 9 -8.24 -14.82 12.02
C HIS A 9 -7.19 -14.79 10.90
N ARG A 10 -6.08 -15.53 11.07
CA ARG A 10 -5.12 -15.75 9.99
C ARG A 10 -5.79 -16.42 8.80
N GLU A 11 -6.50 -17.53 9.04
CA GLU A 11 -7.21 -18.25 7.98
C GLU A 11 -8.28 -17.39 7.29
N GLU A 12 -8.99 -16.55 8.04
CA GLU A 12 -9.96 -15.60 7.47
C GLU A 12 -9.28 -14.62 6.51
N ILE A 13 -8.17 -14.00 6.93
CA ILE A 13 -7.42 -13.05 6.11
C ILE A 13 -6.83 -13.77 4.88
N GLU A 14 -6.22 -14.95 5.05
CA GLU A 14 -5.67 -15.75 3.94
C GLU A 14 -6.77 -16.22 2.96
N LYS A 15 -8.00 -16.47 3.41
CA LYS A 15 -9.15 -16.76 2.53
C LYS A 15 -9.67 -15.52 1.80
N VAL A 16 -9.49 -14.33 2.36
CA VAL A 16 -9.88 -13.06 1.73
C VAL A 16 -8.83 -12.61 0.71
N ILE A 17 -7.56 -12.69 1.10
CA ILE A 17 -6.38 -12.34 0.31
C ILE A 17 -5.84 -13.63 -0.33
N ASP A 18 -6.50 -14.02 -1.40
CA ASP A 18 -6.18 -15.18 -2.22
C ASP A 18 -5.16 -14.86 -3.33
N TYR A 19 -4.81 -15.87 -4.13
CA TYR A 19 -3.90 -15.72 -5.27
C TYR A 19 -4.35 -14.65 -6.27
N GLN A 20 -5.65 -14.59 -6.59
CA GLN A 20 -6.20 -13.58 -7.50
C GLN A 20 -6.04 -12.16 -6.95
N SER A 21 -6.09 -12.01 -5.61
CA SER A 21 -5.82 -10.74 -4.95
C SER A 21 -4.39 -10.29 -5.19
N PHE A 22 -3.41 -11.19 -5.06
CA PHE A 22 -2.01 -10.89 -5.37
C PHE A 22 -1.79 -10.60 -6.84
N GLU A 23 -2.39 -11.37 -7.74
CA GLU A 23 -2.31 -11.16 -9.19
C GLU A 23 -2.77 -9.74 -9.58
N TYR A 24 -3.94 -9.31 -9.07
CA TYR A 24 -4.45 -7.96 -9.29
C TYR A 24 -3.55 -6.88 -8.70
N ILE A 25 -3.07 -7.07 -7.46
CA ILE A 25 -2.20 -6.09 -6.79
C ILE A 25 -0.90 -5.91 -7.59
N ILE A 26 -0.27 -7.01 -8.01
CA ILE A 26 0.98 -7.01 -8.77
C ILE A 26 0.79 -6.35 -10.13
N ASP A 27 -0.21 -6.76 -10.90
CA ASP A 27 -0.52 -6.18 -12.21
C ASP A 27 -0.78 -4.66 -12.10
N THR A 28 -1.53 -4.24 -11.10
CA THR A 28 -1.86 -2.82 -10.87
C THR A 28 -0.61 -2.00 -10.50
N ILE A 29 0.27 -2.54 -9.65
CA ILE A 29 1.56 -1.92 -9.31
C ILE A 29 2.43 -1.78 -10.55
N GLN A 30 2.52 -2.82 -11.38
CA GLN A 30 3.32 -2.80 -12.59
C GLN A 30 2.79 -1.82 -13.64
N LYS A 31 1.46 -1.74 -13.84
CA LYS A 31 0.83 -0.73 -14.71
C LYS A 31 1.18 0.69 -14.27
N GLY A 32 1.05 0.99 -12.98
CA GLY A 32 1.42 2.30 -12.44
C GLY A 32 2.91 2.61 -12.58
N TYR A 33 3.76 1.59 -12.43
CA TYR A 33 5.19 1.73 -12.64
C TYR A 33 5.55 1.95 -14.13
N LYS A 34 4.84 1.30 -15.06
CA LYS A 34 4.97 1.55 -16.51
C LYS A 34 4.61 2.99 -16.86
N GLU A 35 3.52 3.53 -16.30
CA GLU A 35 3.16 4.94 -16.45
C GLU A 35 4.25 5.88 -15.90
N PHE A 36 4.83 5.55 -14.74
CA PHE A 36 5.95 6.32 -14.18
C PHE A 36 7.18 6.28 -15.10
N LYS A 37 7.56 5.10 -15.62
CA LYS A 37 8.68 4.96 -16.56
C LYS A 37 8.49 5.83 -17.81
N ALA A 38 7.27 5.92 -18.34
CA ALA A 38 6.98 6.76 -19.51
C ALA A 38 7.23 8.27 -19.26
N ILE A 39 7.03 8.76 -18.04
CA ILE A 39 7.25 10.17 -17.69
C ILE A 39 8.63 10.47 -17.10
N LYS A 40 9.36 9.45 -16.64
CA LYS A 40 10.68 9.58 -16.00
C LYS A 40 11.70 10.35 -16.87
N PRO A 41 11.82 10.11 -18.19
CA PRO A 41 12.73 10.90 -19.04
C PRO A 41 12.46 12.40 -19.02
N MET A 42 11.19 12.82 -18.88
CA MET A 42 10.82 14.24 -18.78
C MET A 42 11.21 14.84 -17.42
N LEU A 43 11.24 14.03 -16.36
CA LEU A 43 11.70 14.42 -15.02
C LEU A 43 13.24 14.50 -14.94
N ASP A 44 13.92 13.66 -15.71
CA ASP A 44 15.38 13.55 -15.77
C ASP A 44 16.02 14.54 -16.77
N GLY A 45 15.28 15.08 -17.75
CA GLY A 45 15.82 16.05 -18.70
C GLY A 45 14.82 16.73 -19.63
N LYS A 46 14.47 18.00 -19.33
CA LYS A 46 14.19 19.12 -20.26
C LYS A 46 13.82 20.45 -19.54
N GLY A 47 14.20 20.63 -18.28
CA GLY A 47 14.03 21.90 -17.56
C GLY A 47 15.25 22.18 -16.67
N ASP A 48 15.55 23.46 -16.44
CA ASP A 48 16.72 23.97 -15.68
C ASP A 48 16.76 23.58 -14.18
N ILE A 49 16.00 22.58 -13.76
CA ILE A 49 15.86 22.18 -12.37
C ILE A 49 16.13 20.67 -12.29
N LYS A 50 17.29 20.31 -11.71
CA LYS A 50 17.55 18.92 -11.28
C LYS A 50 16.46 18.51 -10.30
N THR A 51 15.63 17.53 -10.68
CA THR A 51 14.59 17.00 -9.80
C THR A 51 15.24 16.20 -8.67
N HIS A 52 15.01 16.58 -7.42
CA HIS A 52 15.55 15.86 -6.26
C HIS A 52 15.02 14.41 -6.21
N GLN A 53 15.85 13.46 -5.78
CA GLN A 53 15.48 12.02 -5.69
C GLN A 53 14.17 11.78 -4.91
N GLY A 54 13.91 12.56 -3.86
CA GLY A 54 12.65 12.49 -3.11
C GLY A 54 11.41 12.80 -3.95
N ALA A 55 11.50 13.74 -4.90
CA ALA A 55 10.40 14.06 -5.80
C ALA A 55 10.16 12.97 -6.85
N VAL A 56 11.24 12.34 -7.35
CA VAL A 56 11.15 11.18 -8.25
C VAL A 56 10.46 10.00 -7.53
N GLY A 57 10.86 9.74 -6.28
CA GLY A 57 10.24 8.71 -5.44
C GLY A 57 8.76 8.98 -5.19
N HIS A 58 8.39 10.22 -4.86
CA HIS A 58 6.99 10.63 -4.66
C HIS A 58 6.16 10.44 -5.93
N MET A 59 6.66 10.84 -7.10
CA MET A 59 5.96 10.67 -8.37
C MET A 59 5.76 9.20 -8.74
N ARG A 60 6.74 8.34 -8.47
CA ARG A 60 6.60 6.89 -8.65
C ARG A 60 5.46 6.34 -7.79
N SER A 61 5.47 6.65 -6.49
CA SER A 61 4.40 6.20 -5.58
C SER A 61 3.05 6.74 -6.03
N LYS A 62 2.95 8.02 -6.39
CA LYS A 62 1.70 8.61 -6.89
C LYS A 62 1.15 7.89 -8.12
N LYS A 63 2.00 7.57 -9.11
CA LYS A 63 1.55 6.84 -10.31
C LYS A 63 1.07 5.42 -10.01
N ILE A 64 1.68 4.76 -9.04
CA ILE A 64 1.23 3.44 -8.58
C ILE A 64 -0.09 3.57 -7.82
N ASP A 65 -0.21 4.55 -6.94
CA ASP A 65 -1.42 4.83 -6.17
C ASP A 65 -2.61 5.19 -7.09
N ASP A 66 -2.38 6.04 -8.10
CA ASP A 66 -3.37 6.41 -9.12
C ASP A 66 -3.81 5.18 -9.95
N SER A 67 -2.90 4.22 -10.17
CA SER A 67 -3.20 2.98 -10.91
C SER A 67 -4.29 2.15 -10.23
N PHE A 68 -4.30 2.09 -8.90
CA PHE A 68 -5.36 1.40 -8.15
C PHE A 68 -6.74 2.01 -8.36
N VAL A 69 -6.82 3.35 -8.41
CA VAL A 69 -8.08 4.06 -8.67
C VAL A 69 -8.53 3.85 -10.12
N LYS A 70 -7.60 3.88 -11.08
CA LYS A 70 -7.89 3.67 -12.50
C LYS A 70 -8.37 2.25 -12.82
N ASN A 71 -7.82 1.25 -12.14
CA ASN A 71 -8.16 -0.17 -12.32
C ASN A 71 -9.16 -0.67 -11.26
N MET A 72 -10.05 0.21 -10.77
CA MET A 72 -11.03 -0.17 -9.74
C MET A 72 -12.06 -1.18 -10.24
N ASP A 73 -12.41 -1.15 -11.54
CA ASP A 73 -13.38 -2.07 -12.14
C ASP A 73 -12.83 -3.49 -12.24
N GLU A 74 -11.52 -3.67 -12.51
CA GLU A 74 -10.85 -4.97 -12.43
C GLU A 74 -10.81 -5.50 -11.01
N GLY A 75 -10.51 -4.63 -10.03
CA GLY A 75 -10.53 -4.98 -8.61
C GLY A 75 -11.93 -5.44 -8.17
N ALA A 76 -12.98 -4.76 -8.63
CA ALA A 76 -14.37 -5.10 -8.32
C ALA A 76 -14.75 -6.51 -8.78
N LYS A 77 -14.22 -7.00 -9.91
CA LYS A 77 -14.48 -8.36 -10.42
C LYS A 77 -14.01 -9.45 -9.45
N ILE A 78 -13.00 -9.17 -8.63
CA ILE A 78 -12.46 -10.09 -7.62
C ILE A 78 -12.84 -9.68 -6.18
N GLY A 79 -13.78 -8.73 -6.04
CA GLY A 79 -14.37 -8.34 -4.77
C GLY A 79 -13.66 -7.20 -4.02
N PHE A 80 -12.68 -6.53 -4.63
CA PHE A 80 -12.15 -5.28 -4.07
C PHE A 80 -13.07 -4.10 -4.38
N ASN A 81 -13.32 -3.28 -3.38
CA ASN A 81 -13.82 -1.92 -3.54
C ASN A 81 -12.65 -0.95 -3.34
N THR A 82 -12.36 -0.14 -4.34
CA THR A 82 -11.27 0.84 -4.28
C THR A 82 -11.83 2.24 -4.07
N ASP A 83 -11.33 2.91 -3.04
CA ASP A 83 -11.57 4.31 -2.77
C ASP A 83 -10.23 4.99 -2.47
N THR A 84 -10.24 6.26 -2.09
CA THR A 84 -9.08 6.98 -1.60
C THR A 84 -9.32 7.50 -0.20
N PHE A 85 -8.26 7.62 0.59
CA PHE A 85 -8.30 8.38 1.84
C PHE A 85 -7.21 9.44 1.84
N LYS A 86 -7.54 10.56 2.46
CA LYS A 86 -6.60 11.67 2.65
C LYS A 86 -5.85 11.49 3.96
N ALA A 87 -4.52 11.54 3.89
CA ALA A 87 -3.63 11.57 5.03
C ALA A 87 -2.68 12.76 4.89
N GLY A 88 -2.98 13.84 5.63
CA GLY A 88 -2.29 15.12 5.45
C GLY A 88 -2.47 15.66 4.02
N SER A 89 -1.36 15.87 3.31
CA SER A 89 -1.34 16.33 1.91
C SER A 89 -1.33 15.20 0.87
N THR A 90 -1.33 13.94 1.30
CA THR A 90 -1.25 12.78 0.41
C THR A 90 -2.62 12.10 0.33
N THR A 91 -3.02 11.73 -0.88
CA THR A 91 -4.19 10.88 -1.13
C THR A 91 -3.66 9.49 -1.47
N LEU A 92 -4.10 8.48 -0.73
CA LEU A 92 -3.66 7.10 -0.88
C LEU A 92 -4.83 6.19 -1.27
N PRO A 93 -4.58 5.10 -2.01
CA PRO A 93 -5.60 4.14 -2.33
C PRO A 93 -5.99 3.38 -1.06
N ARG A 94 -7.29 3.08 -0.97
CA ARG A 94 -7.90 2.24 0.05
C ARG A 94 -8.62 1.11 -0.66
N LEU A 95 -8.08 -0.08 -0.58
CA LEU A 95 -8.66 -1.29 -1.17
C LEU A 95 -9.36 -2.08 -0.08
N THR A 96 -10.68 -2.25 -0.17
CA THR A 96 -11.45 -3.02 0.81
C THR A 96 -12.03 -4.26 0.15
N LYS A 97 -11.69 -5.45 0.65
CA LYS A 97 -12.30 -6.73 0.26
C LYS A 97 -12.81 -7.42 1.51
N LYS A 98 -14.13 -7.62 1.58
CA LYS A 98 -14.82 -8.08 2.79
C LYS A 98 -14.43 -7.18 3.98
N ASN A 99 -13.84 -7.76 5.03
CA ASN A 99 -13.40 -7.07 6.22
C ASN A 99 -11.92 -6.68 6.21
N VAL A 100 -11.19 -6.91 5.11
CA VAL A 100 -9.78 -6.50 4.98
C VAL A 100 -9.70 -5.19 4.19
N THR A 101 -9.05 -4.18 4.77
CA THR A 101 -8.81 -2.88 4.15
C THR A 101 -7.31 -2.62 4.05
N LEU A 102 -6.85 -2.33 2.84
CA LEU A 102 -5.44 -2.22 2.50
C LEU A 102 -5.08 -0.85 1.96
N THR A 103 -3.84 -0.42 2.20
CA THR A 103 -3.23 0.72 1.52
C THR A 103 -1.79 0.40 1.14
N THR A 104 -1.11 1.30 0.45
CA THR A 104 0.18 1.08 -0.20
C THR A 104 1.33 1.77 0.52
N LYS A 105 2.53 1.17 0.45
CA LYS A 105 3.79 1.79 0.87
C LYS A 105 4.94 1.24 0.02
N TYR A 106 5.66 2.12 -0.66
CA TYR A 106 6.96 1.72 -1.22
C TYR A 106 7.97 1.52 -0.09
N CYS A 107 8.56 0.33 0.00
CA CYS A 107 9.48 -0.03 1.08
C CYS A 107 10.35 -1.22 0.68
N LYS A 108 11.67 -1.15 0.91
CA LYS A 108 12.56 -2.27 0.60
C LYS A 108 12.44 -3.38 1.64
N SER A 109 12.32 -3.01 2.92
CA SER A 109 12.22 -3.95 4.02
C SER A 109 11.15 -3.54 5.02
N THR A 110 10.34 -4.49 5.48
CA THR A 110 9.36 -4.29 6.56
C THR A 110 9.98 -3.71 7.84
N ARG A 111 11.28 -3.98 8.09
CA ARG A 111 12.00 -3.43 9.24
C ARG A 111 12.11 -1.90 9.19
N GLU A 112 12.20 -1.32 8.00
CA GLU A 112 12.27 0.14 7.80
C GLU A 112 10.98 0.80 8.29
N ILE A 113 9.82 0.15 8.05
CA ILE A 113 8.51 0.63 8.51
C ILE A 113 8.43 0.69 10.03
N ILE A 114 8.96 -0.33 10.73
CA ILE A 114 8.92 -0.38 12.20
C ILE A 114 9.85 0.70 12.79
N SER A 115 11.01 0.93 12.17
CA SER A 115 11.95 1.94 12.65
C SER A 115 11.47 3.38 12.44
N ASP A 116 10.76 3.66 11.33
CA ASP A 116 10.25 4.98 11.00
C ASP A 116 8.87 4.91 10.33
N PRO A 117 7.81 4.61 11.11
CA PRO A 117 6.47 4.51 10.56
C PRO A 117 5.95 5.89 10.17
N SER A 118 5.60 6.03 8.88
CA SER A 118 5.04 7.27 8.36
C SER A 118 3.70 7.63 9.02
N GLY A 119 3.43 8.93 9.17
CA GLY A 119 2.25 9.43 9.89
C GLY A 119 0.92 8.83 9.40
N TYR A 120 0.74 8.73 8.08
CA TYR A 120 -0.47 8.13 7.51
C TYR A 120 -0.67 6.67 7.91
N MET A 121 0.43 5.92 8.06
CA MET A 121 0.33 4.52 8.46
C MET A 121 -0.20 4.47 9.88
N LYS A 122 0.35 5.27 10.80
CA LYS A 122 -0.17 5.37 12.17
C LYS A 122 -1.66 5.67 12.18
N ASP A 123 -2.11 6.65 11.38
CA ASP A 123 -3.53 7.02 11.26
C ASP A 123 -4.40 5.91 10.63
N PHE A 124 -3.80 5.04 9.82
CA PHE A 124 -4.48 3.94 9.13
C PHE A 124 -4.59 2.69 10.02
N VAL A 125 -3.47 2.19 10.55
CA VAL A 125 -3.45 0.96 11.37
C VAL A 125 -3.91 1.18 12.81
N VAL A 126 -3.99 2.41 13.33
CA VAL A 126 -4.65 2.66 14.63
C VAL A 126 -6.13 2.23 14.62
N LYS A 127 -6.74 2.09 13.42
CA LYS A 127 -8.09 1.55 13.25
C LYS A 127 -8.19 0.04 13.47
N ASN A 128 -7.06 -0.68 13.55
CA ASN A 128 -7.02 -2.03 14.11
C ASN A 128 -7.38 -1.96 15.60
N LYS A 129 -8.68 -1.84 15.90
CA LYS A 129 -9.20 -1.99 17.26
C LYS A 129 -8.97 -3.44 17.66
N ALA A 130 -8.32 -3.61 18.82
CA ALA A 130 -8.16 -4.89 19.51
C ALA A 130 -7.18 -5.92 18.93
N LEU A 131 -6.36 -5.67 17.89
CA LEU A 131 -5.32 -6.67 17.52
C LEU A 131 -4.35 -6.96 18.68
N ASP A 132 -3.88 -5.94 19.42
CA ASP A 132 -3.04 -6.15 20.62
C ASP A 132 -3.74 -6.93 21.74
N SER A 133 -5.06 -6.73 21.91
CA SER A 133 -5.87 -7.46 22.88
C SER A 133 -6.16 -8.90 22.44
N GLN A 134 -6.06 -9.17 21.13
CA GLN A 134 -6.28 -10.47 20.49
C GLN A 134 -4.98 -11.27 20.33
N LEU A 135 -3.81 -10.62 20.39
CA LEU A 135 -2.47 -11.21 20.23
C LEU A 135 -1.62 -11.22 21.51
N SER A 136 -2.00 -10.42 22.52
CA SER A 136 -1.36 -10.45 23.85
C SER A 136 -1.83 -11.65 24.66
N LEU A 137 -0.90 -12.56 24.96
CA LEU A 137 -1.08 -13.71 25.84
C LEU A 137 -1.30 -13.34 27.33
N PHE A 138 -1.16 -12.08 27.73
CA PHE A 138 -0.84 -11.75 29.13
C PHE A 138 -1.79 -10.82 29.89
N ASP A 139 -2.75 -10.13 29.27
CA ASP A 139 -3.66 -9.23 30.00
C ASP A 139 -5.13 -9.70 29.95
N PHE A 140 -5.37 -10.89 30.49
CA PHE A 140 -6.72 -11.38 30.82
C PHE A 140 -7.17 -10.77 32.15
N THR A 141 -7.85 -9.63 32.10
CA THR A 141 -8.64 -9.11 33.25
C THR A 141 -10.06 -8.79 32.80
N ASP A 142 -11.00 -8.73 33.77
CA ASP A 142 -12.46 -8.74 33.66
C ASP A 142 -13.15 -7.78 32.64
N ASN A 143 -12.39 -6.95 31.91
CA ASN A 143 -12.85 -6.17 30.76
C ASN A 143 -13.05 -7.01 29.45
N CYS A 144 -12.74 -8.30 29.48
CA CYS A 144 -12.82 -9.18 28.31
C CYS A 144 -14.24 -9.41 27.77
N GLU A 145 -15.29 -9.51 28.59
CA GLU A 145 -16.64 -9.83 28.06
C GLU A 145 -17.25 -8.72 27.22
N LYS A 146 -17.00 -7.45 27.57
CA LYS A 146 -17.40 -6.30 26.75
C LYS A 146 -16.56 -6.21 25.47
N THR A 147 -15.25 -6.43 25.59
CA THR A 147 -14.33 -6.41 24.45
C THR A 147 -14.63 -7.54 23.46
N LEU A 148 -14.96 -8.74 23.93
CA LEU A 148 -15.34 -9.89 23.11
C LEU A 148 -16.67 -9.66 22.38
N LYS A 149 -17.71 -9.15 23.07
CA LYS A 149 -18.98 -8.79 22.42
C LYS A 149 -18.83 -7.68 21.38
N GLU A 150 -18.00 -6.69 21.64
CA GLU A 150 -17.69 -5.64 20.65
C GLU A 150 -16.80 -6.15 19.50
N CYS A 151 -16.00 -7.22 19.72
CA CYS A 151 -15.23 -7.91 18.67
C CYS A 151 -16.09 -8.85 17.83
N GLU A 152 -17.15 -9.45 18.38
CA GLU A 152 -18.02 -10.39 17.66
C GLU A 152 -18.82 -9.73 16.51
N GLU A 153 -18.98 -8.40 16.50
CA GLU A 153 -19.94 -7.74 15.59
C GLU A 153 -19.38 -7.06 14.34
N ASN A 154 -18.07 -6.83 14.16
CA ASN A 154 -17.46 -6.39 12.87
C ASN A 154 -15.92 -6.24 13.01
N ILE A 155 -15.15 -7.31 12.85
CA ILE A 155 -13.68 -7.24 12.87
C ILE A 155 -13.18 -6.79 11.50
N GLU A 156 -12.77 -5.52 11.39
CA GLU A 156 -12.05 -5.00 10.22
C GLU A 156 -10.52 -5.10 10.42
N TYR A 157 -9.81 -5.59 9.42
CA TYR A 157 -8.35 -5.71 9.40
C TYR A 157 -7.74 -4.66 8.48
N TYR A 158 -6.87 -3.82 9.02
CA TYR A 158 -6.15 -2.78 8.28
C TYR A 158 -4.71 -3.24 8.02
N GLY A 159 -4.37 -3.43 6.75
CA GLY A 159 -3.07 -3.92 6.29
C GLY A 159 -2.37 -2.97 5.33
N ILE A 160 -1.06 -3.17 5.16
CA ILE A 160 -0.20 -2.36 4.30
C ILE A 160 0.39 -3.27 3.21
N ILE A 161 0.07 -2.99 1.95
CA ILE A 161 0.73 -3.53 0.78
C ILE A 161 2.07 -2.81 0.65
N THR A 162 3.14 -3.54 0.90
CA THR A 162 4.51 -3.09 0.66
C THR A 162 4.99 -3.60 -0.68
N TYR A 163 5.75 -2.78 -1.39
CA TYR A 163 6.35 -3.16 -2.66
C TYR A 163 7.68 -2.45 -2.88
N TYR A 164 8.58 -3.11 -3.62
CA TYR A 164 9.89 -2.60 -3.96
C TYR A 164 10.27 -2.99 -5.38
N PHE A 165 10.80 -2.00 -6.11
CA PHE A 165 11.47 -2.22 -7.38
C PHE A 165 12.98 -2.13 -7.16
N ASN A 166 13.71 -3.11 -7.67
CA ASN A 166 15.16 -3.15 -7.62
C ASN A 166 15.82 -2.11 -8.56
N GLU A 167 17.14 -2.06 -8.57
CA GLU A 167 17.91 -1.13 -9.41
C GLU A 167 17.68 -1.38 -10.92
N GLU A 168 17.42 -2.62 -11.29
CA GLU A 168 17.07 -3.04 -12.66
C GLU A 168 15.61 -2.73 -13.02
N SER A 169 14.87 -2.06 -12.13
CA SER A 169 13.48 -1.69 -12.34
C SER A 169 12.52 -2.88 -12.46
N SER A 170 12.89 -4.00 -11.85
CA SER A 170 12.07 -5.21 -11.69
C SER A 170 11.39 -5.20 -10.32
N LEU A 171 10.15 -5.63 -10.25
CA LEU A 171 9.40 -5.75 -9.00
C LEU A 171 9.99 -6.92 -8.19
N GLU A 172 10.70 -6.60 -7.11
CA GLU A 172 11.45 -7.59 -6.32
C GLU A 172 10.60 -8.20 -5.21
N ASN A 173 9.74 -7.39 -4.58
CA ASN A 173 8.85 -7.85 -3.53
C ASN A 173 7.48 -7.19 -3.58
N VAL A 174 6.47 -7.95 -3.13
CA VAL A 174 5.15 -7.48 -2.77
C VAL A 174 4.68 -8.29 -1.56
N ASN A 175 4.48 -7.62 -0.42
CA ASN A 175 3.98 -8.27 0.80
C ASN A 175 2.78 -7.49 1.35
N ILE A 176 1.83 -8.19 1.96
CA ILE A 176 0.72 -7.58 2.70
C ILE A 176 0.95 -7.78 4.19
N ILE A 177 1.04 -6.68 4.92
CA ILE A 177 1.55 -6.67 6.30
C ILE A 177 0.52 -6.05 7.23
N PHE A 178 0.19 -6.78 8.28
CA PHE A 178 -0.69 -6.34 9.34
C PHE A 178 0.15 -6.06 10.59
N PHE A 179 0.06 -4.83 11.08
CA PHE A 179 0.79 -4.36 12.25
C PHE A 179 -0.13 -4.24 13.47
N ASP A 180 0.48 -4.21 14.64
CA ASP A 180 -0.20 -3.69 15.83
C ASP A 180 -0.57 -2.22 15.64
N LYS A 181 -1.50 -1.75 16.47
CA LYS A 181 -2.00 -0.36 16.44
C LYS A 181 -0.89 0.68 16.66
N GLN A 182 0.29 0.28 17.14
CA GLN A 182 1.44 1.16 17.35
C GLN A 182 2.57 0.97 16.32
N ILE A 183 2.47 0.01 15.39
CA ILE A 183 3.51 -0.34 14.41
C ILE A 183 4.85 -0.70 15.09
N LYS A 184 4.78 -1.39 16.23
CA LYS A 184 5.93 -1.94 16.95
C LYS A 184 6.22 -3.38 16.55
N SER A 185 5.22 -4.12 16.07
CA SER A 185 5.35 -5.53 15.69
C SER A 185 4.50 -5.91 14.49
N ILE A 186 5.03 -6.81 13.68
CA ILE A 186 4.29 -7.48 12.60
C ILE A 186 3.45 -8.59 13.23
N LEU A 187 2.15 -8.58 12.94
CA LEU A 187 1.19 -9.55 13.46
C LEU A 187 0.88 -10.63 12.43
N LEU A 188 0.85 -10.25 11.15
CA LEU A 188 0.76 -11.16 10.02
C LEU A 188 1.48 -10.55 8.82
N GLU A 189 2.19 -11.38 8.07
CA GLU A 189 2.79 -11.03 6.79
C GLU A 189 2.42 -12.11 5.77
N LEU A 190 1.83 -11.67 4.66
CA LEU A 190 1.51 -12.51 3.51
C LEU A 190 2.44 -12.12 2.37
N GLU A 191 3.29 -13.04 1.96
CA GLU A 191 4.21 -12.86 0.84
C GLU A 191 3.52 -13.18 -0.48
N ALA A 192 3.79 -12.39 -1.52
CA ALA A 192 3.33 -12.72 -2.86
C ALA A 192 3.90 -14.08 -3.32
N PRO A 193 3.09 -14.91 -3.99
CA PRO A 193 3.57 -16.11 -4.67
C PRO A 193 4.72 -15.76 -5.63
N LYS A 194 5.84 -16.50 -5.54
CA LYS A 194 7.07 -16.21 -6.30
C LYS A 194 6.86 -16.25 -7.80
N ASP A 195 6.02 -17.16 -8.26
CA ASP A 195 5.64 -17.33 -9.67
C ASP A 195 4.96 -16.08 -10.24
N LEU A 196 4.25 -15.29 -9.42
CA LEU A 196 3.66 -14.02 -9.87
C LEU A 196 4.68 -12.89 -10.03
N LEU A 197 5.78 -12.93 -9.26
CA LEU A 197 6.86 -11.94 -9.37
C LEU A 197 7.80 -12.26 -10.55
N GLU A 198 8.02 -13.54 -10.83
CA GLU A 198 8.90 -14.01 -11.91
C GLU A 198 8.26 -13.93 -13.31
N ASN A 199 6.95 -14.19 -13.44
CA ASN A 199 6.27 -14.30 -14.74
C ASN A 199 5.90 -12.95 -15.40
N GLN A 200 6.03 -11.83 -14.72
CA GLN A 200 5.63 -10.52 -15.25
C GLN A 200 6.82 -9.60 -15.57
N GLY A 201 7.90 -10.19 -16.09
CA GLY A 201 8.99 -9.44 -16.71
C GLY A 201 8.43 -8.46 -17.73
N ILE A 202 8.57 -7.16 -17.45
CA ILE A 202 8.00 -6.08 -18.26
C ILE A 202 8.63 -6.16 -19.67
N GLU A 203 7.90 -6.67 -20.66
CA GLU A 203 8.22 -6.39 -22.07
C GLU A 203 7.95 -4.91 -22.33
N ILE A 204 9.03 -4.13 -22.35
CA ILE A 204 9.00 -2.71 -22.69
C ILE A 204 8.88 -2.63 -24.22
N ASN A 205 7.66 -2.58 -24.74
CA ASN A 205 7.44 -2.07 -26.09
C ASN A 205 7.70 -0.55 -26.08
N GLU A 206 8.69 -0.11 -26.86
CA GLU A 206 9.21 1.27 -26.94
C GLU A 206 8.24 2.27 -27.61
N ASP A 207 7.06 1.85 -28.03
CA ASP A 207 6.16 2.69 -28.83
C ASP A 207 4.89 3.08 -28.06
N ALA A 208 4.92 4.20 -27.34
CA ALA A 208 3.71 4.92 -26.96
C ALA A 208 3.98 6.43 -26.83
N GLU A 209 3.85 7.14 -27.96
CA GLU A 209 3.80 8.59 -27.99
C GLU A 209 2.51 9.15 -27.36
N ASN A 210 2.70 10.08 -26.42
CA ASN A 210 1.93 11.30 -26.10
C ASN A 210 0.39 11.34 -26.31
N ASN A 211 -0.35 11.72 -25.24
CA ASN A 211 -0.98 13.06 -25.18
C ASN A 211 -1.62 13.53 -23.84
N ASP A 212 -1.71 12.74 -22.77
CA ASP A 212 -2.48 13.16 -21.56
C ASP A 212 -1.68 13.85 -20.41
N ASN A 213 -0.39 14.16 -20.59
CA ASN A 213 0.50 14.50 -19.48
C ASN A 213 0.60 16.00 -19.08
N LYS A 214 -0.22 16.90 -19.64
CA LYS A 214 -0.11 18.35 -19.35
C LYS A 214 -0.71 18.78 -18.02
N ASP A 215 -1.75 18.11 -17.53
CA ASP A 215 -2.43 18.53 -16.29
C ASP A 215 -1.74 17.97 -15.02
N THR A 216 -1.09 16.81 -15.11
CA THR A 216 -0.33 16.22 -13.98
C THR A 216 0.91 17.05 -13.62
N LEU A 217 1.50 17.74 -14.60
CA LEU A 217 2.66 18.62 -14.40
C LEU A 217 2.27 19.92 -13.67
N LYS A 218 1.05 20.43 -13.89
CA LYS A 218 0.55 21.65 -13.21
C LYS A 218 0.32 21.39 -11.72
N ASP A 219 -0.26 20.25 -11.37
CA ASP A 219 -0.44 19.84 -9.98
C ASP A 219 0.91 19.71 -9.25
N TYR A 220 1.94 19.18 -9.93
CA TYR A 220 3.31 19.11 -9.42
C TYR A 220 3.90 20.50 -9.14
N MET A 221 3.74 21.45 -10.07
CA MET A 221 4.24 22.82 -9.89
C MET A 221 3.59 23.55 -8.72
N LYS A 222 2.36 23.17 -8.33
CA LYS A 222 1.66 23.74 -7.18
C LYS A 222 2.24 23.21 -5.86
N VAL A 223 2.42 21.90 -5.73
CA VAL A 223 2.98 21.27 -4.52
C VAL A 223 4.42 21.71 -4.23
N VAL A 224 5.26 21.86 -5.26
CA VAL A 224 6.65 22.34 -5.11
C VAL A 224 6.71 23.80 -4.64
N LYS A 225 5.76 24.66 -5.08
CA LYS A 225 5.67 26.04 -4.59
C LYS A 225 5.26 26.10 -3.12
N GLU A 226 4.22 25.35 -2.75
CA GLU A 226 3.73 25.27 -1.36
C GLU A 226 4.79 24.70 -0.38
N SER A 227 5.67 23.80 -0.87
CA SER A 227 6.77 23.24 -0.07
C SER A 227 7.91 24.25 0.16
N LYS A 228 8.12 25.21 -0.76
CA LYS A 228 9.16 26.24 -0.64
C LYS A 228 8.76 27.39 0.29
N GLU A 229 7.46 27.65 0.43
CA GLU A 229 6.95 28.71 1.32
C GLU A 229 6.97 28.29 2.80
N LYS A 230 7.00 26.99 3.11
CA LYS A 230 7.08 26.47 4.49
C LYS A 230 8.51 26.36 5.06
N ILE A 231 9.53 26.69 4.27
CA ILE A 231 10.95 26.62 4.68
C ILE A 231 11.55 28.04 4.85
N LYS A 232 10.71 29.08 4.94
CA LYS A 232 11.14 30.44 5.27
C LYS A 232 10.57 30.92 6.59
#